data_AF-Q8VZP6-F1
#
_entry.id   AF-Q8VZP6-F1
#
_cell.length_a   1.000
_cell.length_b   1.000
_cell.length_c   1.000
_cell.angle_alpha   90.00
_cell.angle_beta   90.00
_cell.angle_gamma   90.00
#
_symmetry.space_group_name_H-M   'P 1'
#
loop_
_entity.id
_entity.type
_entity.pdbx_description
1 polymer ?
#
loop_
_entity_poly.entity_id
_entity_poly.type
_entity_poly.pdbx_seq_one_letter_code
_entity_poly.pdbx_strand_id
1 'polypeptide(L)'
;MDLQRGFVFLSLVLSFMIIETTAYRERQLLLLQPPQETAIDTANAVVTVQDRGLKTRRPEHKNAYATMMYMGTPRDYEFYVATRVLIRSLRSLHVEADLVVIASLDVPLRWVQTLEEEDGAKVVRVENVDNPYRRQTNFNSRFKLTLNKLYAWALSDYDRVVMLDADNLFLKKADELFQCGRFCAVFINPCIFHTGLFVLQPSVEVFKDMLHELQVGRKNPDGADQGFLVSYFSDLLDQPLFSPPSNGSVLNGHLRLPLGYQMDASYFYLKLRWNIPCGPNSVITFPGAVWLKPWYWWSWPVLPLGFSWHEQRRATIGYSAEMPLVIIQAMFYLGIIVVTRLARPNITKLCYRRSDRNLTTIQAGFKLIALLSVVAAYIFPFFTIPHTIHPLIGWSLYLMASFALSSISINTLLLPTLPVLTPWLGILGTLLVMAFPWYPDGVVRALSVFAYAFCCAPFVWVSFRKITSHLQVLIEKEVLFPRLGDSGVTSGFSKLY
;
A
#
# COMPACT_ATOMS: atom_id res chain seq x y z
N MET A 1 -0.63 39.78 -11.78
CA MET A 1 0.29 38.93 -12.59
C MET A 1 1.16 37.99 -11.75
N ASP A 2 1.62 38.35 -10.54
CA ASP A 2 2.53 37.45 -9.79
C ASP A 2 1.84 36.38 -8.90
N LEU A 3 0.58 36.54 -8.48
CA LEU A 3 -0.18 35.49 -7.73
C LEU A 3 -0.42 34.34 -8.67
N GLN A 4 -0.78 34.71 -9.90
CA GLN A 4 -0.86 33.81 -11.03
C GLN A 4 0.48 33.11 -11.26
N ARG A 5 1.66 33.75 -11.10
CA ARG A 5 2.96 33.06 -11.20
C ARG A 5 3.24 32.12 -10.03
N GLY A 6 2.91 32.49 -8.79
CA GLY A 6 3.06 31.61 -7.62
C GLY A 6 2.14 30.39 -7.69
N PHE A 7 0.88 30.58 -8.08
CA PHE A 7 -0.07 29.49 -8.36
C PHE A 7 0.30 28.71 -9.60
N VAL A 8 0.75 29.35 -10.67
CA VAL A 8 1.23 28.65 -11.87
C VAL A 8 2.49 27.88 -11.53
N PHE A 9 3.36 28.37 -10.66
CA PHE A 9 4.54 27.62 -10.21
C PHE A 9 4.13 26.45 -9.33
N LEU A 10 3.29 26.63 -8.30
CA LEU A 10 2.77 25.53 -7.49
C LEU A 10 1.97 24.54 -8.34
N SER A 11 1.16 25.02 -9.28
CA SER A 11 0.39 24.22 -10.23
C SER A 11 1.30 23.51 -11.22
N LEU A 12 2.33 24.13 -11.77
CA LEU A 12 3.33 23.50 -12.64
C LEU A 12 4.15 22.48 -11.88
N VAL A 13 4.51 22.75 -10.63
CA VAL A 13 5.20 21.82 -9.73
C VAL A 13 4.30 20.63 -9.43
N LEU A 14 3.05 20.87 -9.04
CA LEU A 14 2.06 19.81 -8.79
C LEU A 14 1.77 19.06 -10.08
N SER A 15 1.60 19.74 -11.21
CA SER A 15 1.37 19.15 -12.53
C SER A 15 2.58 18.37 -12.99
N PHE A 16 3.82 18.83 -12.80
CA PHE A 16 5.02 18.10 -13.18
C PHE A 16 5.22 16.88 -12.26
N MET A 17 4.99 17.01 -10.96
CA MET A 17 5.04 15.87 -10.03
C MET A 17 3.89 14.89 -10.27
N ILE A 18 2.69 15.38 -10.60
CA ILE A 18 1.57 14.55 -11.06
C ILE A 18 1.97 13.90 -12.37
N ILE A 19 2.51 14.63 -13.36
CA ILE A 19 2.93 14.09 -14.65
C ILE A 19 4.04 13.07 -14.48
N GLU A 20 5.01 13.25 -13.59
CA GLU A 20 6.08 12.27 -13.34
C GLU A 20 5.58 11.09 -12.51
N THR A 21 4.68 11.30 -11.54
CA THR A 21 4.06 10.17 -10.81
C THR A 21 3.05 9.44 -11.65
N THR A 22 2.30 10.12 -12.52
CA THR A 22 1.42 9.54 -13.52
C THR A 22 2.24 8.96 -14.65
N ALA A 23 3.37 9.51 -15.07
CA ALA A 23 4.26 8.93 -16.08
C ALA A 23 5.06 7.76 -15.49
N TYR A 24 5.34 7.72 -14.19
CA TYR A 24 5.83 6.53 -13.52
C TYR A 24 4.72 5.48 -13.46
N ARG A 25 3.52 5.86 -12.99
CA ARG A 25 2.35 4.97 -12.92
C ARG A 25 1.90 4.52 -14.32
N GLU A 26 2.02 5.36 -15.32
CA GLU A 26 1.74 5.12 -16.74
C GLU A 26 2.93 4.44 -17.41
N ARG A 27 4.19 4.59 -17.03
CA ARG A 27 5.25 3.68 -17.52
C ARG A 27 5.06 2.27 -16.96
N GLN A 28 4.45 2.15 -15.77
CA GLN A 28 3.99 0.87 -15.24
C GLN A 28 2.72 0.36 -15.95
N LEU A 29 1.78 1.25 -16.35
CA LEU A 29 0.50 0.90 -17.00
C LEU A 29 0.52 0.89 -18.55
N LEU A 30 1.37 1.64 -19.24
CA LEU A 30 1.52 1.71 -20.72
C LEU A 30 2.34 0.53 -21.26
N LEU A 31 2.91 -0.28 -20.37
CA LEU A 31 3.39 -1.61 -20.70
C LEU A 31 2.26 -2.67 -20.68
N LEU A 32 1.01 -2.26 -20.45
CA LEU A 32 -0.18 -3.10 -20.58
C LEU A 32 -0.69 -3.05 -22.03
N GLN A 33 -0.49 -4.13 -22.79
CA GLN A 33 -1.45 -4.45 -23.85
C GLN A 33 -2.72 -4.99 -23.16
N PRO A 34 -3.93 -4.51 -23.50
CA PRO A 34 -5.15 -5.09 -22.97
C PRO A 34 -5.31 -6.52 -23.54
N PRO A 35 -5.68 -7.53 -22.73
CA PRO A 35 -6.04 -8.84 -23.24
C PRO A 35 -7.35 -8.73 -24.05
N GLN A 36 -7.42 -9.47 -25.16
CA GLN A 36 -8.69 -9.78 -25.82
C GLN A 36 -9.58 -10.53 -24.82
N GLU A 37 -10.72 -9.94 -24.45
CA GLU A 37 -11.81 -10.65 -23.80
C GLU A 37 -12.37 -11.69 -24.78
N THR A 38 -11.90 -12.93 -24.69
CA THR A 38 -12.62 -14.08 -25.22
C THR A 38 -13.29 -14.78 -24.06
N ALA A 39 -14.61 -14.65 -23.97
CA ALA A 39 -15.43 -15.53 -23.15
C ALA A 39 -15.31 -16.94 -23.73
N ILE A 40 -14.55 -17.82 -23.07
CA ILE A 40 -14.39 -19.22 -23.49
C ILE A 40 -14.98 -20.14 -22.43
N ASP A 41 -15.70 -21.13 -22.92
CA ASP A 41 -16.37 -22.18 -22.17
C ASP A 41 -15.38 -22.91 -21.23
N THR A 42 -15.72 -22.95 -19.95
CA THR A 42 -14.90 -23.44 -18.82
C THR A 42 -14.27 -24.82 -19.02
N ALA A 43 -14.83 -25.68 -19.89
CA ALA A 43 -14.25 -26.99 -20.21
C ALA A 43 -12.97 -26.91 -21.07
N ASN A 44 -12.89 -25.95 -21.99
CA ASN A 44 -11.71 -25.75 -22.84
C ASN A 44 -10.58 -25.04 -22.10
N ALA A 45 -10.90 -24.18 -21.12
CA ALA A 45 -9.92 -23.52 -20.27
C ALA A 45 -9.05 -24.53 -19.51
N VAL A 46 -9.64 -25.60 -18.95
CA VAL A 46 -8.91 -26.64 -18.23
C VAL A 46 -7.90 -27.37 -19.12
N VAL A 47 -8.26 -27.70 -20.36
CA VAL A 47 -7.38 -28.40 -21.31
C VAL A 47 -6.27 -27.49 -21.84
N THR A 48 -6.60 -26.23 -22.14
CA THR A 48 -5.63 -25.25 -22.68
C THR A 48 -4.62 -24.80 -21.61
N VAL A 49 -5.07 -24.68 -20.36
CA VAL A 49 -4.23 -24.36 -19.19
C VAL A 49 -3.35 -25.55 -18.78
N GLN A 50 -3.84 -26.80 -18.88
CA GLN A 50 -3.01 -28.00 -18.66
C GLN A 50 -1.83 -28.08 -19.63
N ASP A 51 -2.04 -27.81 -20.92
CA ASP A 51 -1.01 -28.11 -21.92
C ASP A 51 0.01 -26.99 -22.14
N ARG A 52 -0.35 -25.72 -21.90
CA ARG A 52 0.53 -24.55 -22.08
C ARG A 52 0.91 -23.80 -20.80
N GLY A 53 0.02 -23.72 -19.81
CA GLY A 53 0.19 -22.86 -18.63
C GLY A 53 0.82 -23.57 -17.43
N LEU A 54 0.39 -24.80 -17.17
CA LEU A 54 0.73 -25.60 -15.98
C LEU A 54 2.01 -26.43 -16.09
N LYS A 55 2.56 -26.64 -17.30
CA LYS A 55 3.87 -27.27 -17.47
C LYS A 55 4.97 -26.35 -16.94
N THR A 56 5.19 -26.42 -15.64
CA THR A 56 6.39 -25.84 -15.02
C THR A 56 7.65 -26.46 -15.62
N ARG A 57 8.80 -25.79 -15.48
CA ARG A 57 10.08 -26.49 -15.59
C ARG A 57 10.03 -27.73 -14.69
N ARG A 58 10.58 -28.86 -15.15
CA ARG A 58 10.60 -30.14 -14.41
C ARG A 58 10.83 -29.89 -12.91
N PRO A 59 9.99 -30.44 -12.01
CA PRO A 59 10.17 -30.28 -10.57
C PRO A 59 11.59 -30.65 -10.14
N GLU A 60 12.23 -29.80 -9.33
CA GLU A 60 13.53 -30.11 -8.71
C GLU A 60 13.29 -30.76 -7.34
N HIS A 61 12.21 -30.36 -6.68
CA HIS A 61 11.72 -30.94 -5.44
C HIS A 61 10.34 -31.57 -5.66
N LYS A 62 9.97 -32.50 -4.76
CA LYS A 62 8.63 -33.12 -4.76
C LYS A 62 7.53 -32.18 -4.29
N ASN A 63 7.87 -31.13 -3.54
CA ASN A 63 6.93 -30.21 -2.94
C ASN A 63 7.19 -28.78 -3.43
N ALA A 64 6.19 -27.90 -3.28
CA ALA A 64 6.33 -26.50 -3.64
C ALA A 64 5.71 -25.53 -2.63
N TYR A 65 6.36 -24.38 -2.42
CA TYR A 65 5.68 -23.18 -1.94
C TYR A 65 5.14 -22.42 -3.15
N ALA A 66 3.83 -22.17 -3.16
CA ALA A 66 3.15 -21.48 -4.24
C ALA A 66 2.57 -20.14 -3.77
N THR A 67 2.59 -19.13 -4.64
CA THR A 67 1.90 -17.85 -4.41
C THR A 67 1.23 -17.39 -5.70
N MET A 68 0.13 -16.63 -5.56
CA MET A 68 -0.58 -16.07 -6.70
C MET A 68 -0.09 -14.65 -7.02
N MET A 69 0.06 -14.33 -8.30
CA MET A 69 0.27 -12.97 -8.80
C MET A 69 -0.76 -12.67 -9.89
N TYR A 70 -1.57 -11.63 -9.72
CA TYR A 70 -2.52 -11.19 -10.74
C TYR A 70 -2.54 -9.66 -10.83
N MET A 71 -3.00 -9.15 -11.97
CA MET A 71 -3.18 -7.72 -12.21
C MET A 71 -4.65 -7.32 -12.06
N GLY A 72 -4.90 -6.01 -11.98
CA GLY A 72 -6.25 -5.44 -11.97
C GLY A 72 -6.50 -4.46 -10.83
N THR A 73 -5.46 -4.05 -10.10
CA THR A 73 -5.57 -3.09 -9.00
C THR A 73 -4.53 -1.97 -9.10
N PRO A 74 -4.77 -0.78 -8.51
CA PRO A 74 -3.74 0.25 -8.42
C PRO A 74 -2.50 -0.14 -7.61
N ARG A 75 -2.49 -1.32 -6.97
CA ARG A 75 -1.45 -1.82 -6.07
C ARG A 75 -0.66 -3.00 -6.67
N ASP A 76 -0.84 -3.31 -7.95
CA ASP A 76 -0.23 -4.49 -8.57
C ASP A 76 1.30 -4.48 -8.40
N TYR A 77 1.94 -3.31 -8.51
CA TYR A 77 3.37 -3.17 -8.26
C TYR A 77 3.77 -3.48 -6.80
N GLU A 78 2.93 -3.14 -5.83
CA GLU A 78 3.20 -3.42 -4.41
C GLU A 78 3.16 -4.93 -4.14
N PHE A 79 2.17 -5.63 -4.70
CA PHE A 79 2.06 -7.08 -4.60
C PHE A 79 3.15 -7.81 -5.38
N TYR A 80 3.61 -7.26 -6.50
CA TYR A 80 4.79 -7.75 -7.20
C TYR A 80 6.02 -7.68 -6.30
N VAL A 81 6.31 -6.51 -5.70
CA VAL A 81 7.44 -6.35 -4.76
C VAL A 81 7.30 -7.31 -3.57
N ALA A 82 6.11 -7.44 -2.99
CA ALA A 82 5.84 -8.36 -1.90
C ALA A 82 6.09 -9.84 -2.28
N THR A 83 5.64 -10.25 -3.46
CA THR A 83 5.90 -11.58 -4.01
C THR A 83 7.40 -11.85 -4.14
N ARG A 84 8.16 -10.91 -4.70
CA ARG A 84 9.63 -11.05 -4.82
C ARG A 84 10.31 -11.19 -3.47
N VAL A 85 9.92 -10.38 -2.48
CA VAL A 85 10.43 -10.48 -1.12
C VAL A 85 10.10 -11.86 -0.54
N LEU A 86 8.86 -12.34 -0.67
CA LEU A 86 8.46 -13.68 -0.20
C LEU A 86 9.32 -14.79 -0.82
N ILE A 87 9.43 -14.84 -2.15
CA ILE A 87 10.20 -15.87 -2.87
C ILE A 87 11.67 -15.87 -2.42
N ARG A 88 12.34 -14.71 -2.42
CA ARG A 88 13.74 -14.62 -2.01
C ARG A 88 13.94 -14.89 -0.51
N SER A 89 12.93 -14.64 0.31
CA SER A 89 12.94 -14.98 1.74
C SER A 89 12.91 -16.48 1.97
N LEU A 90 12.04 -17.19 1.27
CA LEU A 90 11.99 -18.65 1.34
C LEU A 90 13.30 -19.26 0.83
N ARG A 91 13.86 -18.70 -0.25
CA ARG A 91 15.16 -19.12 -0.77
C ARG A 91 16.30 -18.90 0.24
N SER A 92 16.34 -17.76 0.93
CA SER A 92 17.37 -17.48 1.94
C SER A 92 17.23 -18.37 3.19
N LEU A 93 16.03 -18.89 3.44
CA LEU A 93 15.76 -19.92 4.46
C LEU A 93 16.12 -21.34 4.02
N HIS A 94 16.64 -21.52 2.79
CA HIS A 94 17.05 -22.82 2.24
C HIS A 94 15.93 -23.88 2.35
N VAL A 95 14.72 -23.50 1.92
CA VAL A 95 13.59 -24.43 1.80
C VAL A 95 13.92 -25.56 0.81
N GLU A 96 13.50 -26.78 1.12
CA GLU A 96 13.66 -27.99 0.28
C GLU A 96 12.40 -28.20 -0.57
N ALA A 97 11.98 -27.15 -1.26
CA ALA A 97 10.79 -27.12 -2.07
C ALA A 97 10.97 -26.14 -3.24
N ASP A 98 10.26 -26.40 -4.34
CA ASP A 98 10.24 -25.49 -5.47
C ASP A 98 9.43 -24.23 -5.11
N LEU A 99 9.85 -23.09 -5.66
CA LEU A 99 9.19 -21.81 -5.47
C LEU A 99 8.36 -21.52 -6.70
N VAL A 100 7.03 -21.61 -6.60
CA VAL A 100 6.10 -21.48 -7.73
C VAL A 100 5.31 -20.18 -7.64
N VAL A 101 5.23 -19.44 -8.74
CA VAL A 101 4.34 -18.28 -8.86
C VAL A 101 3.28 -18.57 -9.92
N ILE A 102 2.03 -18.64 -9.50
CA ILE A 102 0.89 -18.73 -10.42
C ILE A 102 0.57 -17.30 -10.86
N ALA A 103 0.92 -16.94 -12.09
CA ALA A 103 0.76 -15.60 -12.65
C ALA A 103 -0.42 -15.55 -13.61
N SER A 104 -1.32 -14.57 -13.46
CA SER A 104 -2.35 -14.33 -14.49
C SER A 104 -1.70 -13.92 -15.82
N LEU A 105 -2.38 -14.17 -16.95
CA LEU A 105 -1.87 -13.78 -18.28
C LEU A 105 -1.62 -12.27 -18.41
N ASP A 106 -2.28 -11.46 -17.58
CA ASP A 106 -2.14 -10.01 -17.57
C ASP A 106 -0.83 -9.55 -16.91
N VAL A 107 -0.16 -10.43 -16.15
CA VAL A 107 1.12 -10.10 -15.50
C VAL A 107 2.17 -9.81 -16.58
N PRO A 108 2.82 -8.62 -16.54
CA PRO A 108 3.79 -8.20 -17.54
C PRO A 108 4.91 -9.23 -17.72
N LEU A 109 5.28 -9.52 -18.97
CA LEU A 109 6.32 -10.52 -19.29
C LEU A 109 7.66 -10.19 -18.63
N ARG A 110 8.00 -8.90 -18.49
CA ARG A 110 9.22 -8.46 -17.79
C ARG A 110 9.21 -8.88 -16.32
N TRP A 111 8.07 -8.80 -15.64
CA TRP A 111 7.96 -9.21 -14.24
C TRP A 111 8.09 -10.72 -14.11
N VAL A 112 7.50 -11.47 -15.06
CA VAL A 112 7.68 -12.92 -15.14
C VAL A 112 9.15 -13.30 -15.34
N GLN A 113 9.83 -12.68 -16.30
CA GLN A 113 11.27 -12.89 -16.52
C GLN A 113 12.08 -12.58 -15.25
N THR A 114 11.82 -11.46 -14.58
CA THR A 114 12.49 -11.15 -13.31
C THR A 114 12.23 -12.20 -12.23
N LEU A 115 10.98 -12.66 -12.07
CA LEU A 115 10.64 -13.71 -11.10
C LEU A 115 11.37 -15.03 -11.40
N GLU A 116 11.49 -15.39 -12.68
CA GLU A 116 12.17 -16.63 -13.09
C GLU A 116 13.69 -16.52 -12.97
N GLU A 117 14.28 -15.48 -13.56
CA GLU A 117 15.73 -15.35 -13.75
C GLU A 117 16.44 -14.79 -12.51
N GLU A 118 15.88 -13.76 -11.86
CA GLU A 118 16.51 -13.11 -10.71
C GLU A 118 16.11 -13.77 -9.39
N ASP A 119 14.84 -14.14 -9.23
CA ASP A 119 14.31 -14.65 -7.95
C ASP A 119 14.38 -16.17 -7.87
N GLY A 120 14.43 -16.87 -9.01
CA GLY A 120 14.52 -18.33 -9.09
C GLY A 120 13.17 -19.03 -8.90
N ALA A 121 12.07 -18.33 -9.18
CA ALA A 121 10.74 -18.93 -9.17
C ALA A 121 10.44 -19.68 -10.47
N LYS A 122 9.57 -20.70 -10.39
CA LYS A 122 8.93 -21.33 -11.54
C LYS A 122 7.59 -20.63 -11.76
N VAL A 123 7.44 -19.92 -12.87
CA VAL A 123 6.21 -19.17 -13.14
C VAL A 123 5.25 -19.99 -14.00
N VAL A 124 4.02 -20.14 -13.50
CA VAL A 124 2.90 -20.82 -14.16
C VAL A 124 1.94 -19.75 -14.66
N ARG A 125 1.75 -19.63 -15.97
CA ARG A 125 0.87 -18.61 -16.55
C ARG A 125 -0.54 -19.15 -16.75
N VAL A 126 -1.55 -18.50 -16.17
CA VAL A 126 -2.96 -18.94 -16.18
C VAL A 126 -3.92 -17.83 -16.57
N GLU A 127 -5.06 -18.19 -17.12
CA GLU A 127 -6.18 -17.27 -17.33
C GLU A 127 -6.88 -16.96 -16.00
N ASN A 128 -7.44 -15.76 -15.87
CA ASN A 128 -8.23 -15.44 -14.69
C ASN A 128 -9.53 -16.25 -14.65
N VAL A 129 -9.85 -16.82 -13.49
CA VAL A 129 -11.14 -17.46 -13.23
C VAL A 129 -12.21 -16.39 -13.08
N ASP A 130 -13.25 -16.47 -13.90
CA ASP A 130 -14.42 -15.61 -13.77
C ASP A 130 -15.15 -15.90 -12.45
N ASN A 131 -15.31 -14.87 -11.61
CA ASN A 131 -16.00 -15.03 -10.33
C ASN A 131 -17.54 -15.02 -10.51
N PRO A 132 -18.24 -16.16 -10.33
CA PRO A 132 -19.69 -16.25 -10.54
C PRO A 132 -20.48 -15.46 -9.49
N TYR A 133 -19.87 -15.16 -8.35
CA TYR A 133 -20.49 -14.46 -7.22
C TYR A 133 -20.41 -12.93 -7.31
N ARG A 134 -19.83 -12.39 -8.40
CA ARG A 134 -19.68 -10.94 -8.64
C ARG A 134 -20.99 -10.12 -8.58
N ARG A 135 -22.15 -10.79 -8.70
CA ARG A 135 -23.49 -10.17 -8.65
C ARG A 135 -24.15 -10.24 -7.27
N GLN A 136 -23.52 -10.86 -6.27
CA GLN A 136 -24.08 -10.92 -4.92
C GLN A 136 -24.08 -9.54 -4.25
N THR A 137 -25.05 -9.30 -3.37
CA THR A 137 -25.24 -8.00 -2.68
C THR A 137 -24.04 -7.61 -1.79
N ASN A 138 -23.38 -8.58 -1.16
CA ASN A 138 -22.25 -8.35 -0.27
C ASN A 138 -20.88 -8.52 -0.96
N PHE A 139 -20.85 -8.60 -2.29
CA PHE A 139 -19.62 -8.82 -3.04
C PHE A 139 -18.69 -7.59 -2.95
N ASN A 140 -17.43 -7.83 -2.58
CA ASN A 140 -16.40 -6.79 -2.60
C ASN A 140 -15.59 -6.89 -3.89
N SER A 141 -15.45 -5.78 -4.62
CA SER A 141 -14.69 -5.75 -5.88
C SER A 141 -13.24 -6.22 -5.75
N ARG A 142 -12.64 -6.10 -4.56
CA ARG A 142 -11.29 -6.63 -4.28
C ARG A 142 -11.18 -8.16 -4.40
N PHE A 143 -12.30 -8.88 -4.34
CA PHE A 143 -12.38 -10.33 -4.43
C PHE A 143 -12.64 -10.85 -5.85
N LYS A 144 -12.60 -9.97 -6.85
CA LYS A 144 -12.83 -10.33 -8.26
C LYS A 144 -11.95 -11.50 -8.75
N LEU A 145 -10.70 -11.55 -8.29
CA LEU A 145 -9.69 -12.49 -8.80
C LEU A 145 -9.17 -13.48 -7.74
N THR A 146 -9.77 -13.52 -6.55
CA THR A 146 -9.27 -14.38 -5.47
C THR A 146 -9.44 -15.87 -5.74
N LEU A 147 -10.45 -16.24 -6.55
CA LEU A 147 -10.67 -17.64 -6.97
C LEU A 147 -9.54 -18.19 -7.85
N ASN A 148 -8.62 -17.36 -8.36
CA ASN A 148 -7.42 -17.85 -9.04
C ASN A 148 -6.56 -18.76 -8.13
N LYS A 149 -6.67 -18.65 -6.80
CA LYS A 149 -5.98 -19.56 -5.88
C LYS A 149 -6.34 -21.03 -6.10
N LEU A 150 -7.49 -21.34 -6.71
CA LEU A 150 -7.90 -22.72 -7.00
C LEU A 150 -6.94 -23.42 -7.96
N TYR A 151 -6.20 -22.69 -8.80
CA TYR A 151 -5.16 -23.27 -9.67
C TYR A 151 -4.06 -24.00 -8.88
N ALA A 152 -3.90 -23.75 -7.58
CA ALA A 152 -2.94 -24.48 -6.76
C ALA A 152 -3.23 -26.00 -6.74
N TRP A 153 -4.48 -26.43 -6.87
CA TRP A 153 -4.83 -27.86 -6.99
C TRP A 153 -4.47 -28.47 -8.35
N ALA A 154 -4.25 -27.65 -9.37
CA ALA A 154 -3.84 -28.11 -10.69
C ALA A 154 -2.33 -28.32 -10.80
N LEU A 155 -1.54 -27.98 -9.78
CA LEU A 155 -0.09 -28.21 -9.70
C LEU A 155 0.24 -29.70 -9.43
N SER A 156 -0.31 -30.61 -10.22
CA SER A 156 -0.22 -32.08 -10.05
C SER A 156 1.17 -32.68 -10.23
N ASP A 157 2.16 -31.87 -10.62
CA ASP A 157 3.57 -32.26 -10.68
C ASP A 157 4.22 -32.35 -9.28
N TYR A 158 3.54 -31.87 -8.24
CA TYR A 158 4.02 -31.87 -6.85
C TYR A 158 3.16 -32.76 -5.95
N ASP A 159 3.79 -33.40 -4.96
CA ASP A 159 3.14 -34.22 -3.95
C ASP A 159 2.35 -33.35 -2.95
N ARG A 160 2.94 -32.20 -2.55
CA ARG A 160 2.34 -31.23 -1.62
C ARG A 160 2.68 -29.81 -2.01
N VAL A 161 1.70 -28.93 -1.85
CA VAL A 161 1.84 -27.50 -2.09
C VAL A 161 1.43 -26.74 -0.84
N VAL A 162 2.25 -25.77 -0.43
CA VAL A 162 1.86 -24.74 0.55
C VAL A 162 1.52 -23.49 -0.23
N MET A 163 0.23 -23.16 -0.29
CA MET A 163 -0.27 -21.95 -0.94
C MET A 163 -0.18 -20.76 0.01
N LEU A 164 0.35 -19.64 -0.48
CA LEU A 164 0.68 -18.45 0.29
C LEU A 164 0.05 -17.18 -0.31
N ASP A 165 -0.35 -16.26 0.56
CA ASP A 165 -0.54 -14.88 0.19
C ASP A 165 0.81 -14.15 0.13
N ALA A 166 0.93 -13.18 -0.78
CA ALA A 166 2.17 -12.41 -0.94
C ALA A 166 2.55 -11.58 0.31
N ASP A 167 1.67 -11.47 1.31
CA ASP A 167 1.98 -10.80 2.58
C ASP A 167 2.58 -11.71 3.65
N ASN A 168 2.71 -13.02 3.41
CA ASN A 168 3.35 -13.88 4.40
C ASN A 168 4.81 -13.49 4.61
N LEU A 169 5.23 -13.47 5.88
CA LEU A 169 6.61 -13.26 6.30
C LEU A 169 7.08 -14.46 7.12
N PHE A 170 7.95 -15.28 6.52
CA PHE A 170 8.56 -16.43 7.18
C PHE A 170 9.70 -15.98 8.08
N LEU A 171 9.61 -16.30 9.36
CA LEU A 171 10.66 -16.10 10.36
C LEU A 171 11.67 -17.25 10.37
N LYS A 172 11.24 -18.43 9.95
CA LYS A 172 12.06 -19.64 9.81
C LYS A 172 11.44 -20.59 8.78
N LYS A 173 12.26 -21.53 8.31
CA LYS A 173 11.85 -22.66 7.45
C LYS A 173 10.68 -23.42 8.11
N ALA A 174 9.69 -23.81 7.31
CA ALA A 174 8.47 -24.48 7.77
C ALA A 174 8.10 -25.68 6.87
N ASP A 175 9.10 -26.39 6.36
CA ASP A 175 8.93 -27.51 5.41
C ASP A 175 8.19 -28.69 6.02
N GLU A 176 8.12 -28.78 7.35
CA GLU A 176 7.28 -29.76 8.04
C GLU A 176 5.80 -29.62 7.65
N LEU A 177 5.36 -28.47 7.15
CA LEU A 177 4.01 -28.28 6.59
C LEU A 177 3.69 -29.25 5.45
N PHE A 178 4.69 -29.69 4.68
CA PHE A 178 4.49 -30.70 3.63
C PHE A 178 4.09 -32.07 4.19
N GLN A 179 4.17 -32.28 5.51
CA GLN A 179 3.71 -33.51 6.16
C GLN A 179 2.21 -33.46 6.54
N CYS A 180 1.52 -32.32 6.36
CA CYS A 180 0.20 -32.07 6.92
C CYS A 180 -0.97 -32.86 6.28
N GLY A 181 -0.74 -33.78 5.36
CA GLY A 181 -1.85 -34.52 4.73
C GLY A 181 -2.51 -33.74 3.59
N ARG A 182 -3.80 -33.98 3.34
CA ARG A 182 -4.47 -33.62 2.06
C ARG A 182 -4.92 -32.16 1.98
N PHE A 183 -5.37 -31.59 3.09
CA PHE A 183 -5.72 -30.17 3.18
C PHE A 183 -5.53 -29.70 4.62
N CYS A 184 -4.85 -28.58 4.80
CA CYS A 184 -4.62 -27.99 6.11
C CYS A 184 -4.63 -26.48 6.10
N ALA A 185 -5.27 -25.88 7.10
CA ALA A 185 -5.31 -24.44 7.24
C ALA A 185 -5.33 -24.01 8.72
N VAL A 186 -4.92 -22.76 8.98
CA VAL A 186 -5.02 -22.13 10.30
C VAL A 186 -6.37 -21.45 10.45
N PHE A 187 -6.97 -21.56 11.63
CA PHE A 187 -8.22 -20.90 11.98
C PHE A 187 -7.99 -19.44 12.42
N ILE A 188 -8.60 -18.46 11.72
CA ILE A 188 -8.53 -17.03 12.09
C ILE A 188 -9.53 -16.69 13.19
N ASN A 189 -10.61 -17.45 13.29
CA ASN A 189 -11.54 -17.44 14.41
C ASN A 189 -12.02 -18.88 14.68
N PRO A 190 -12.78 -19.14 15.76
CA PRO A 190 -13.15 -20.50 16.13
C PRO A 190 -13.89 -21.32 15.05
N CYS A 191 -14.50 -20.69 14.04
CA CYS A 191 -15.33 -21.36 13.04
C CYS A 191 -14.75 -21.31 11.61
N ILE A 192 -13.89 -20.34 11.32
CA ILE A 192 -13.45 -20.03 9.95
C ILE A 192 -11.93 -20.12 9.86
N PHE A 193 -11.46 -20.89 8.88
CA PHE A 193 -10.05 -20.90 8.50
C PHE A 193 -9.68 -19.79 7.52
N HIS A 194 -8.42 -19.37 7.60
CA HIS A 194 -7.86 -18.35 6.73
C HIS A 194 -7.20 -19.00 5.51
N THR A 195 -7.35 -18.38 4.33
CA THR A 195 -6.76 -18.86 3.07
C THR A 195 -5.46 -18.14 2.71
N GLY A 196 -4.88 -17.41 3.66
CA GLY A 196 -3.58 -16.76 3.47
C GLY A 196 -2.40 -17.73 3.56
N LEU A 197 -2.54 -18.84 4.28
CA LEU A 197 -1.63 -19.97 4.21
C LEU A 197 -2.41 -21.27 4.37
N PHE A 198 -2.27 -22.18 3.41
CA PHE A 198 -2.83 -23.52 3.53
C PHE A 198 -1.98 -24.55 2.79
N VAL A 199 -1.97 -25.78 3.30
CA VAL A 199 -1.34 -26.93 2.66
C VAL A 199 -2.40 -27.69 1.89
N LEU A 200 -2.06 -28.18 0.70
CA LEU A 200 -2.93 -29.02 -0.10
C LEU A 200 -2.14 -30.15 -0.79
N GLN A 201 -2.83 -31.25 -1.06
CA GLN A 201 -2.42 -32.25 -2.03
C GLN A 201 -3.03 -31.88 -3.39
N PRO A 202 -2.21 -31.55 -4.41
CA PRO A 202 -2.73 -31.24 -5.74
C PRO A 202 -3.47 -32.44 -6.34
N SER A 203 -4.58 -32.19 -7.03
CA SER A 203 -5.35 -33.19 -7.76
C SER A 203 -6.19 -32.47 -8.82
N VAL A 204 -6.01 -32.87 -10.07
CA VAL A 204 -6.77 -32.33 -11.21
C VAL A 204 -8.26 -32.64 -11.05
N GLU A 205 -8.59 -33.79 -10.44
CA GLU A 205 -9.96 -34.20 -10.15
C GLU A 205 -10.61 -33.24 -9.15
N VAL A 206 -9.93 -32.96 -8.03
CA VAL A 206 -10.40 -31.98 -7.03
C VAL A 206 -10.50 -30.59 -7.63
N PHE A 207 -9.54 -30.18 -8.47
CA PHE A 207 -9.61 -28.90 -9.18
C PHE A 207 -10.84 -28.79 -10.08
N LYS A 208 -11.10 -29.81 -10.91
CA LYS A 208 -12.29 -29.86 -11.78
C LYS A 208 -13.58 -29.85 -10.98
N ASP A 209 -13.63 -30.59 -9.88
CA ASP A 209 -14.77 -30.62 -8.96
C ASP A 209 -15.04 -29.23 -8.35
N MET A 210 -14.01 -28.54 -7.86
CA MET A 210 -14.17 -27.17 -7.35
C MET A 210 -14.67 -26.19 -8.43
N LEU A 211 -14.20 -26.30 -9.68
CA LEU A 211 -14.72 -25.48 -10.78
C LEU A 211 -16.19 -25.80 -11.09
N HIS A 212 -16.58 -27.08 -11.02
CA HIS A 212 -17.98 -27.49 -11.16
C HIS A 212 -18.85 -26.91 -10.03
N GLU A 213 -18.38 -26.98 -8.78
CA GLU A 213 -19.06 -26.43 -7.61
C GLU A 213 -19.27 -24.91 -7.69
N LEU A 214 -18.32 -24.19 -8.29
CA LEU A 214 -18.48 -22.77 -8.62
C LEU A 214 -19.61 -22.54 -9.63
N GLN A 215 -19.70 -23.36 -10.68
CA GLN A 215 -20.71 -23.23 -11.74
C GLN A 215 -22.13 -23.52 -11.24
N VAL A 216 -22.29 -24.56 -10.42
CA VAL A 216 -23.62 -24.92 -9.84
C VAL A 216 -24.04 -23.97 -8.72
N GLY A 217 -23.17 -23.04 -8.34
CA GLY A 217 -23.49 -21.99 -7.38
C GLY A 217 -23.45 -22.45 -5.93
N ARG A 218 -22.44 -23.26 -5.54
CA ARG A 218 -22.17 -23.59 -4.12
C ARG A 218 -22.26 -22.34 -3.27
N LYS A 219 -22.81 -22.46 -2.06
CA LYS A 219 -22.92 -21.35 -1.12
C LYS A 219 -21.54 -20.77 -0.81
N ASN A 220 -21.36 -19.50 -1.15
CA ASN A 220 -20.13 -18.76 -0.87
C ASN A 220 -20.50 -17.40 -0.23
N PRO A 221 -20.42 -17.27 1.10
CA PRO A 221 -20.90 -16.08 1.81
C PRO A 221 -20.15 -14.77 1.54
N ASP A 222 -18.84 -14.84 1.29
CA ASP A 222 -18.01 -13.65 1.02
C ASP A 222 -17.77 -13.42 -0.48
N GLY A 223 -18.17 -14.38 -1.31
CA GLY A 223 -17.95 -14.37 -2.76
C GLY A 223 -16.48 -14.51 -3.16
N ALA A 224 -15.60 -14.91 -2.25
CA ALA A 224 -14.15 -15.00 -2.43
C ALA A 224 -13.66 -16.46 -2.31
N ASP A 225 -12.34 -16.63 -2.31
CA ASP A 225 -11.65 -17.90 -2.06
C ASP A 225 -11.92 -18.45 -0.66
N GLN A 226 -11.91 -17.59 0.36
CA GLN A 226 -12.08 -18.04 1.74
C GLN A 226 -13.47 -18.63 1.99
N GLY A 227 -14.55 -17.92 1.67
CA GLY A 227 -15.91 -18.44 1.83
C GLY A 227 -16.17 -19.69 0.98
N PHE A 228 -15.60 -19.77 -0.22
CA PHE A 228 -15.68 -20.96 -1.07
C PHE A 228 -14.98 -22.16 -0.44
N LEU A 229 -13.70 -22.00 -0.08
CA LEU A 229 -12.89 -23.09 0.48
C LEU A 229 -13.44 -23.55 1.82
N VAL A 230 -13.91 -22.64 2.68
CA VAL A 230 -14.57 -22.99 3.95
C VAL A 230 -15.85 -23.79 3.71
N SER A 231 -16.62 -23.47 2.67
CA SER A 231 -17.77 -24.27 2.29
C SER A 231 -17.39 -25.60 1.63
N TYR A 232 -16.23 -25.69 0.98
CA TYR A 232 -15.78 -26.91 0.29
C TYR A 232 -15.19 -27.92 1.27
N PHE A 233 -14.32 -27.48 2.16
CA PHE A 233 -13.70 -28.25 3.25
C PHE A 233 -14.41 -28.01 4.58
N SER A 234 -15.74 -28.18 4.59
CA SER A 234 -16.57 -27.84 5.75
C SER A 234 -16.29 -28.69 6.99
N ASP A 235 -15.76 -29.90 6.80
CA ASP A 235 -15.41 -30.83 7.87
C ASP A 235 -14.10 -30.44 8.59
N LEU A 236 -13.30 -29.51 8.04
CA LEU A 236 -12.00 -29.13 8.62
C LEU A 236 -12.10 -28.63 10.06
N LEU A 237 -13.22 -28.03 10.44
CA LEU A 237 -13.47 -27.54 11.81
C LEU A 237 -13.37 -28.67 12.85
N ASP A 238 -13.83 -29.86 12.50
CA ASP A 238 -13.88 -31.03 13.38
C ASP A 238 -12.60 -31.89 13.33
N GLN A 239 -11.64 -31.52 12.48
CA GLN A 239 -10.41 -32.28 12.26
C GLN A 239 -9.38 -32.11 13.39
N PRO A 240 -8.47 -33.07 13.58
CA PRO A 240 -7.41 -32.95 14.59
C PRO A 240 -6.39 -31.85 14.25
N LEU A 241 -5.67 -31.38 15.28
CA LEU A 241 -4.54 -30.46 15.09
C LEU A 241 -3.32 -31.20 14.55
N PHE A 242 -2.67 -30.61 13.56
CA PHE A 242 -1.42 -31.08 12.98
C PHE A 242 -0.28 -31.02 13.99
N SER A 243 0.41 -32.14 14.14
CA SER A 243 1.71 -32.25 14.80
C SER A 243 2.65 -32.98 13.84
N PRO A 244 3.82 -32.40 13.50
CA PRO A 244 4.73 -33.00 12.53
C PRO A 244 5.29 -34.33 13.07
N PRO A 245 5.15 -35.45 12.34
CA PRO A 245 5.73 -36.73 12.75
C PRO A 245 7.27 -36.70 12.80
N SER A 246 7.86 -37.19 13.89
CA SER A 246 9.32 -37.21 14.08
C SER A 246 10.09 -38.04 13.03
N ASN A 247 9.42 -38.98 12.37
CA ASN A 247 9.99 -39.82 11.32
C ASN A 247 9.89 -39.18 9.92
N GLY A 248 9.31 -37.98 9.79
CA GLY A 248 9.11 -37.29 8.51
C GLY A 248 8.01 -37.89 7.62
N SER A 249 7.18 -38.81 8.14
CA SER A 249 6.08 -39.39 7.36
C SER A 249 5.00 -38.36 7.05
N VAL A 250 4.39 -38.46 5.88
CA VAL A 250 3.26 -37.62 5.49
C VAL A 250 1.97 -38.19 6.10
N LEU A 251 1.21 -37.34 6.79
CA LEU A 251 -0.08 -37.71 7.36
C LEU A 251 -1.16 -37.86 6.27
N ASN A 252 -2.28 -38.48 6.63
CA ASN A 252 -3.44 -38.61 5.76
C ASN A 252 -4.64 -37.83 6.33
N GLY A 253 -5.60 -37.51 5.46
CA GLY A 253 -6.79 -36.74 5.83
C GLY A 253 -6.56 -35.23 5.85
N HIS A 254 -7.55 -34.50 6.38
CA HIS A 254 -7.51 -33.06 6.55
C HIS A 254 -7.13 -32.73 8.00
N LEU A 255 -6.30 -31.71 8.25
CA LEU A 255 -5.87 -31.35 9.61
C LEU A 255 -5.88 -29.83 9.83
N ARG A 256 -6.11 -29.42 11.07
CA ARG A 256 -6.01 -28.01 11.46
C ARG A 256 -4.57 -27.65 11.78
N LEU A 257 -4.10 -26.52 11.29
CA LEU A 257 -2.77 -26.02 11.63
C LEU A 257 -2.79 -25.21 12.94
N PRO A 258 -1.79 -25.39 13.82
CA PRO A 258 -1.55 -24.49 14.94
C PRO A 258 -1.34 -23.02 14.49
N LEU A 259 -1.77 -22.06 15.32
CA LEU A 259 -1.68 -20.62 15.04
C LEU A 259 -0.25 -20.16 14.72
N GLY A 260 0.77 -20.79 15.31
CA GLY A 260 2.18 -20.49 15.06
C GLY A 260 2.62 -20.65 13.60
N TYR A 261 1.87 -21.37 12.74
CA TYR A 261 2.15 -21.45 11.31
C TYR A 261 1.54 -20.31 10.49
N GLN A 262 0.67 -19.49 11.08
CA GLN A 262 0.06 -18.36 10.41
C GLN A 262 -0.40 -17.30 11.42
N MET A 263 0.58 -16.62 11.98
CA MET A 263 0.40 -15.66 13.07
C MET A 263 -0.15 -14.33 12.53
N ASP A 264 -1.38 -13.97 12.89
CA ASP A 264 -1.95 -12.67 12.52
C ASP A 264 -1.19 -11.53 13.23
N ALA A 265 -0.65 -10.61 12.42
CA ALA A 265 0.01 -9.38 12.86
C ALA A 265 -0.81 -8.56 13.88
N SER A 266 -2.14 -8.64 13.83
CA SER A 266 -3.05 -7.95 14.74
C SER A 266 -2.85 -8.37 16.21
N TYR A 267 -2.54 -9.64 16.48
CA TYR A 267 -2.23 -10.11 17.83
C TYR A 267 -0.96 -9.46 18.37
N PHE A 268 0.04 -9.28 17.51
CA PHE A 268 1.25 -8.56 17.88
C PHE A 268 0.93 -7.10 18.18
N TYR A 269 0.16 -6.40 17.35
CA TYR A 269 -0.10 -4.97 17.57
C TYR A 269 -0.86 -4.67 18.85
N LEU A 270 -1.70 -5.59 19.34
CA LEU A 270 -2.40 -5.43 20.62
C LEU A 270 -1.45 -5.51 21.83
N LYS A 271 -0.40 -6.34 21.77
CA LYS A 271 0.51 -6.60 22.90
C LYS A 271 1.94 -6.05 22.73
N LEU A 272 2.28 -5.58 21.53
CA LEU A 272 3.63 -5.19 21.09
C LEU A 272 4.71 -6.27 21.30
N ARG A 273 4.29 -7.52 21.43
CA ARG A 273 5.14 -8.71 21.55
C ARG A 273 4.37 -9.93 21.08
N TRP A 274 5.10 -10.91 20.55
CA TRP A 274 4.50 -12.20 20.24
C TRP A 274 4.18 -12.94 21.53
N ASN A 275 2.92 -13.30 21.73
CA ASN A 275 2.47 -14.17 22.80
C ASN A 275 1.54 -15.23 22.20
N ILE A 276 2.12 -16.15 21.45
CA ILE A 276 1.39 -17.21 20.76
C ILE A 276 1.71 -18.52 21.47
N PRO A 277 0.74 -19.13 22.17
CA PRO A 277 0.99 -20.29 23.02
C PRO A 277 1.10 -21.60 22.24
N CYS A 278 0.72 -21.62 20.96
CA CYS A 278 0.59 -22.85 20.19
C CYS A 278 1.31 -22.78 18.84
N GLY A 279 2.16 -23.79 18.57
CA GLY A 279 2.85 -23.97 17.30
C GLY A 279 4.27 -23.42 17.27
N PRO A 280 4.93 -23.50 16.10
CA PRO A 280 6.36 -23.20 15.98
C PRO A 280 6.69 -21.70 15.93
N ASN A 281 5.72 -20.81 15.76
CA ASN A 281 5.92 -19.38 15.51
C ASN A 281 6.82 -19.12 14.28
N SER A 282 6.42 -19.67 13.13
CA SER A 282 7.22 -19.68 11.89
C SER A 282 6.81 -18.64 10.87
N VAL A 283 5.52 -18.30 10.73
CA VAL A 283 5.04 -17.41 9.66
C VAL A 283 4.11 -16.34 10.22
N ILE A 284 4.36 -15.08 9.85
CA ILE A 284 3.46 -13.95 10.11
C ILE A 284 2.59 -13.74 8.87
N THR A 285 1.32 -13.40 9.06
CA THR A 285 0.41 -12.96 7.99
C THR A 285 -0.15 -11.58 8.33
N PHE A 286 -0.52 -10.81 7.30
CA PHE A 286 -1.06 -9.46 7.46
C PHE A 286 -2.48 -9.37 6.89
N PRO A 287 -3.48 -10.07 7.48
CA PRO A 287 -4.84 -10.17 6.95
C PRO A 287 -5.64 -8.86 7.05
N GLY A 288 -5.07 -7.85 7.72
CA GLY A 288 -5.69 -6.55 7.95
C GLY A 288 -6.02 -5.77 6.66
N ALA A 289 -6.50 -4.54 6.87
CA ALA A 289 -6.87 -3.67 5.76
C ALA A 289 -5.71 -3.49 4.78
N VAL A 290 -6.05 -3.37 3.49
CA VAL A 290 -5.07 -3.23 2.40
C VAL A 290 -4.09 -2.07 2.57
N TRP A 291 -4.46 -1.03 3.31
CA TRP A 291 -3.55 0.08 3.62
C TRP A 291 -2.66 -0.23 4.83
N LEU A 292 -2.94 -1.23 5.67
CA LEU A 292 -2.11 -1.64 6.82
C LEU A 292 -1.03 -2.67 6.44
N LYS A 293 -0.76 -2.87 5.15
CA LYS A 293 0.24 -3.84 4.69
C LYS A 293 1.65 -3.39 5.07
N PRO A 294 2.57 -4.34 5.33
CA PRO A 294 3.85 -4.01 5.96
C PRO A 294 4.83 -3.30 5.03
N TRP A 295 4.60 -3.34 3.72
CA TRP A 295 5.50 -2.78 2.72
C TRP A 295 5.41 -1.27 2.54
N TYR A 296 4.44 -0.60 3.15
CA TYR A 296 4.34 0.84 3.02
C TYR A 296 5.48 1.56 3.73
N TRP A 297 6.00 2.62 3.13
CA TRP A 297 7.07 3.45 3.71
C TRP A 297 6.67 4.11 5.04
N TRP A 298 5.37 4.27 5.32
CA TRP A 298 4.91 4.81 6.59
C TRP A 298 4.67 3.72 7.65
N SER A 299 4.86 2.43 7.28
CA SER A 299 4.55 1.28 8.14
C SER A 299 5.27 1.33 9.47
N TRP A 300 6.52 1.77 9.54
CA TRP A 300 7.24 1.99 10.80
C TRP A 300 7.46 3.50 11.04
N PRO A 301 7.28 4.03 12.27
CA PRO A 301 7.02 3.34 13.55
C PRO A 301 5.54 3.04 13.86
N VAL A 302 4.62 3.28 12.93
CA VAL A 302 3.17 3.14 13.13
C VAL A 302 2.78 1.69 13.51
N LEU A 303 3.22 0.73 12.70
CA LEU A 303 3.03 -0.71 12.79
C LEU A 303 4.41 -1.39 12.85
N PRO A 304 4.91 -1.78 14.04
CA PRO A 304 6.31 -2.17 14.21
C PRO A 304 6.79 -3.33 13.32
N LEU A 305 5.90 -4.29 12.99
CA LEU A 305 6.23 -5.43 12.11
C LEU A 305 6.54 -5.01 10.66
N GLY A 306 6.15 -3.81 10.24
CA GLY A 306 6.58 -3.23 8.96
C GLY A 306 8.10 -3.17 8.86
N PHE A 307 8.80 -2.89 9.97
CA PHE A 307 10.25 -2.89 10.01
C PHE A 307 10.85 -4.25 9.69
N SER A 308 10.30 -5.34 10.24
CA SER A 308 10.76 -6.71 9.97
C SER A 308 10.58 -7.09 8.49
N TRP A 309 9.47 -6.69 7.86
CA TRP A 309 9.28 -6.89 6.42
C TRP A 309 10.30 -6.09 5.59
N HIS A 310 10.54 -4.83 5.97
CA HIS A 310 11.51 -3.97 5.26
C HIS A 310 12.96 -4.39 5.44
N GLU A 311 13.30 -5.04 6.56
CA GLU A 311 14.59 -5.68 6.79
C GLU A 311 14.77 -6.88 5.86
N GLN A 312 13.75 -7.74 5.75
CA GLN A 312 13.75 -8.85 4.81
C GLN A 312 13.87 -8.37 3.35
N ARG A 313 13.14 -7.31 2.99
CA ARG A 313 13.28 -6.65 1.69
C ARG A 313 14.71 -6.14 1.46
N ARG A 314 15.33 -5.51 2.47
CA ARG A 314 16.70 -5.00 2.37
C ARG A 314 17.71 -6.12 2.13
N ALA A 315 17.53 -7.26 2.79
CA ALA A 315 18.40 -8.43 2.67
C ALA A 315 18.22 -9.21 1.35
N THR A 316 17.09 -9.04 0.65
CA THR A 316 16.73 -9.83 -0.54
C THR A 316 16.88 -9.06 -1.85
N ILE A 317 15.95 -8.14 -2.16
CA ILE A 317 15.93 -7.37 -3.42
C ILE A 317 16.46 -5.94 -3.27
N GLY A 318 16.53 -5.42 -2.05
CA GLY A 318 16.91 -4.03 -1.78
C GLY A 318 15.88 -3.01 -2.28
N TYR A 319 16.36 -1.80 -2.53
CA TYR A 319 15.56 -0.62 -2.91
C TYR A 319 16.10 0.10 -4.16
N SER A 320 17.04 -0.52 -4.88
CA SER A 320 17.74 0.10 -6.02
C SER A 320 16.80 0.52 -7.15
N ALA A 321 15.68 -0.19 -7.34
CA ALA A 321 14.68 0.11 -8.36
C ALA A 321 13.97 1.46 -8.13
N GLU A 322 13.66 1.80 -6.87
CA GLU A 322 12.96 3.04 -6.53
C GLU A 322 13.90 4.20 -6.20
N MET A 323 15.18 3.93 -5.89
CA MET A 323 16.15 4.97 -5.50
C MET A 323 16.31 6.12 -6.52
N PRO A 324 16.35 5.90 -7.86
CA PRO A 324 16.44 7.00 -8.81
C PRO A 324 15.30 8.00 -8.67
N LEU A 325 14.07 7.52 -8.50
CA LEU A 325 12.89 8.36 -8.30
C LEU A 325 12.97 9.12 -6.97
N VAL A 326 13.41 8.45 -5.90
CA VAL A 326 13.63 9.07 -4.58
C VAL A 326 14.66 10.19 -4.66
N ILE A 327 15.78 9.98 -5.37
CA ILE A 327 16.84 11.00 -5.53
C ILE A 327 16.32 12.19 -6.34
N ILE A 328 15.59 11.95 -7.44
CA ILE A 328 14.98 13.02 -8.24
C ILE A 328 14.01 13.85 -7.38
N GLN A 329 13.12 13.20 -6.62
CA GLN A 329 12.19 13.87 -5.71
C GLN A 329 12.95 14.69 -4.66
N ALA A 330 13.99 14.12 -4.04
CA ALA A 330 14.81 14.81 -3.05
C ALA A 330 15.49 16.07 -3.60
N MET A 331 16.11 15.96 -4.79
CA MET A 331 16.76 17.09 -5.46
C MET A 331 15.75 18.19 -5.81
N PHE A 332 14.56 17.81 -6.24
CA PHE A 332 13.50 18.76 -6.57
C PHE A 332 12.98 19.49 -5.33
N TYR A 333 12.74 18.78 -4.22
CA TYR A 333 12.34 19.42 -2.95
C TYR A 333 13.43 20.33 -2.39
N LEU A 334 14.71 19.91 -2.47
CA LEU A 334 15.83 20.75 -2.09
C LEU A 334 15.90 22.03 -2.94
N GLY A 335 15.71 21.90 -4.26
CA GLY A 335 15.64 23.04 -5.18
C GLY A 335 14.52 24.02 -4.82
N ILE A 336 13.32 23.51 -4.51
CA ILE A 336 12.19 24.33 -4.03
C ILE A 336 12.58 25.10 -2.76
N ILE A 337 13.20 24.43 -1.78
CA ILE A 337 13.60 25.07 -0.53
C ILE A 337 14.60 26.19 -0.82
N VAL A 338 15.63 25.94 -1.63
CA VAL A 338 16.65 26.96 -1.98
C VAL A 338 16.01 28.14 -2.72
N VAL A 339 15.21 27.89 -3.75
CA VAL A 339 14.55 28.95 -4.53
C VAL A 339 13.62 29.77 -3.66
N THR A 340 12.79 29.14 -2.82
CA THR A 340 11.86 29.86 -1.94
C THR A 340 12.56 30.65 -0.84
N ARG A 341 13.76 30.24 -0.41
CA ARG A 341 14.57 31.01 0.56
C ARG A 341 15.32 32.19 -0.07
N LEU A 342 15.70 32.07 -1.34
CA LEU A 342 16.40 33.14 -2.08
C LEU A 342 15.43 34.12 -2.76
N ALA A 343 14.21 33.70 -3.07
CA ALA A 343 13.20 34.55 -3.67
C ALA A 343 12.82 35.69 -2.72
N ARG A 344 12.83 36.93 -3.24
CA ARG A 344 12.25 38.05 -2.50
C ARG A 344 10.72 37.94 -2.56
N PRO A 345 10.01 38.00 -1.42
CA PRO A 345 8.56 38.00 -1.40
C PRO A 345 8.05 39.26 -2.11
N ASN A 346 7.55 39.12 -3.33
CA ASN A 346 6.84 40.20 -4.01
C ASN A 346 5.35 40.02 -3.78
N ILE A 347 4.70 41.06 -3.23
CA ILE A 347 3.24 41.11 -3.16
C ILE A 347 2.73 40.95 -4.56
N THR A 348 2.02 39.88 -4.75
CA THR A 348 1.30 39.63 -5.95
C THR A 348 0.17 40.64 -6.01
N LYS A 349 0.32 41.72 -6.78
CA LYS A 349 -0.78 42.66 -7.03
C LYS A 349 -1.99 41.83 -7.46
N LEU A 350 -2.94 41.62 -6.55
CA LEU A 350 -4.20 40.97 -6.90
C LEU A 350 -4.87 41.94 -7.87
N CYS A 351 -5.19 41.47 -9.07
CA CYS A 351 -5.92 42.27 -10.05
C CYS A 351 -7.36 42.47 -9.55
N TYR A 352 -7.57 43.41 -8.64
CA TYR A 352 -8.88 43.76 -8.13
C TYR A 352 -9.60 44.62 -9.16
N ARG A 353 -10.35 43.99 -10.08
CA ARG A 353 -11.34 44.72 -10.90
C ARG A 353 -12.64 44.81 -10.09
N ARG A 354 -12.88 46.03 -9.61
CA ARG A 354 -13.97 46.53 -8.75
C ARG A 354 -15.36 45.95 -9.08
N SER A 355 -15.93 45.18 -8.14
CA SER A 355 -17.37 45.11 -7.89
C SER A 355 -17.60 44.92 -6.39
N ASP A 356 -18.06 45.97 -5.70
CA ASP A 356 -18.20 46.01 -4.23
C ASP A 356 -19.12 44.90 -3.68
N ARG A 357 -20.08 44.40 -4.48
CA ARG A 357 -21.06 43.40 -4.01
C ARG A 357 -20.47 42.03 -3.67
N ASN A 358 -19.26 41.71 -4.17
CA ASN A 358 -18.65 40.39 -3.97
C ASN A 358 -17.38 40.42 -3.09
N LEU A 359 -17.03 41.56 -2.48
CA LEU A 359 -15.77 41.71 -1.74
C LEU A 359 -15.63 40.67 -0.61
N THR A 360 -16.65 40.51 0.24
CA THR A 360 -16.62 39.55 1.36
C THR A 360 -16.45 38.11 0.88
N THR A 361 -17.16 37.72 -0.19
CA THR A 361 -17.05 36.39 -0.82
C THR A 361 -15.66 36.15 -1.39
N ILE A 362 -15.08 37.15 -2.08
CA ILE A 362 -13.72 37.06 -2.64
C ILE A 362 -12.68 36.93 -1.53
N GLN A 363 -12.81 37.70 -0.45
CA GLN A 363 -11.91 37.62 0.72
C GLN A 363 -11.99 36.25 1.40
N ALA A 364 -13.21 35.72 1.58
CA ALA A 364 -13.42 34.37 2.11
C ALA A 364 -12.80 33.30 1.19
N GLY A 365 -12.96 33.46 -0.13
CA GLY A 365 -12.35 32.59 -1.13
C GLY A 365 -10.83 32.59 -1.07
N PHE A 366 -10.19 33.76 -0.94
CA PHE A 366 -8.73 33.85 -0.80
C PHE A 366 -8.21 33.15 0.46
N LYS A 367 -8.87 33.36 1.61
CA LYS A 367 -8.52 32.64 2.86
C LYS A 367 -8.65 31.13 2.69
N LEU A 368 -9.74 30.67 2.06
CA LEU A 368 -9.97 29.25 1.81
C LEU A 368 -8.85 28.67 0.93
N ILE A 369 -8.49 29.33 -0.16
CA ILE A 369 -7.40 28.89 -1.05
C ILE A 369 -6.07 28.83 -0.30
N ALA A 370 -5.75 29.83 0.52
CA ALA A 370 -4.53 29.84 1.32
C ALA A 370 -4.46 28.67 2.30
N LEU A 371 -5.57 28.38 2.99
CA LEU A 371 -5.69 27.23 3.90
C LEU A 371 -5.58 25.90 3.16
N LEU A 372 -6.25 25.76 2.01
CA LEU A 372 -6.15 24.57 1.17
C LEU A 372 -4.73 24.35 0.64
N SER A 373 -4.00 25.42 0.31
CA SER A 373 -2.59 25.32 -0.10
C SER A 373 -1.71 24.76 1.02
N VAL A 374 -1.90 25.25 2.26
CA VAL A 374 -1.18 24.72 3.43
C VAL A 374 -1.54 23.26 3.68
N VAL A 375 -2.81 22.88 3.63
CA VAL A 375 -3.25 21.49 3.82
C VAL A 375 -2.69 20.57 2.72
N ALA A 376 -2.73 21.01 1.46
CA ALA A 376 -2.20 20.27 0.33
C ALA A 376 -0.69 20.00 0.47
N ALA A 377 0.08 20.93 1.05
CA ALA A 377 1.51 20.74 1.30
C ALA A 377 1.82 19.53 2.19
N TYR A 378 0.91 19.13 3.08
CA TYR A 378 1.08 17.95 3.95
C TYR A 378 0.46 16.67 3.38
N ILE A 379 -0.62 16.79 2.59
CA ILE A 379 -1.31 15.63 2.01
C ILE A 379 -0.60 15.12 0.76
N PHE A 380 -0.17 16.02 -0.12
CA PHE A 380 0.38 15.66 -1.43
C PHE A 380 1.63 14.78 -1.38
N PRO A 381 2.62 15.02 -0.49
CA PRO A 381 3.78 14.14 -0.37
C PRO A 381 3.42 12.68 -0.07
N PHE A 382 2.36 12.45 0.70
CA PHE A 382 1.96 11.09 1.09
C PHE A 382 1.64 10.20 -0.13
N PHE A 383 1.04 10.77 -1.17
CA PHE A 383 0.61 10.05 -2.37
C PHE A 383 1.66 10.03 -3.50
N THR A 384 2.73 10.81 -3.39
CA THR A 384 3.78 10.92 -4.42
C THR A 384 5.03 10.11 -4.08
N ILE A 385 5.27 9.87 -2.79
CA ILE A 385 6.37 9.02 -2.32
C ILE A 385 6.09 7.56 -2.76
N PRO A 386 7.06 6.87 -3.37
CA PRO A 386 6.84 5.49 -3.82
C PRO A 386 6.48 4.60 -2.62
N HIS A 387 5.38 3.86 -2.73
CA HIS A 387 4.78 3.17 -1.58
C HIS A 387 5.73 2.23 -0.85
N THR A 388 6.58 1.51 -1.59
CA THR A 388 7.31 0.36 -1.04
C THR A 388 8.69 0.71 -0.45
N ILE A 389 9.12 1.98 -0.47
CA ILE A 389 10.47 2.37 -0.02
C ILE A 389 10.67 2.18 1.48
N HIS A 390 11.93 2.15 1.90
CA HIS A 390 12.27 1.95 3.30
C HIS A 390 11.69 3.06 4.20
N PRO A 391 11.13 2.75 5.40
CA PRO A 391 10.42 3.74 6.20
C PRO A 391 11.23 4.95 6.64
N LEU A 392 12.50 4.75 6.98
CA LEU A 392 13.40 5.86 7.30
C LEU A 392 13.54 6.83 6.12
N ILE A 393 13.66 6.31 4.89
CA ILE A 393 13.76 7.13 3.69
C ILE A 393 12.41 7.81 3.41
N GLY A 394 11.31 7.07 3.55
CA GLY A 394 9.95 7.59 3.38
C GLY A 394 9.63 8.77 4.29
N TRP A 395 9.84 8.62 5.59
CA TRP A 395 9.60 9.71 6.54
C TRP A 395 10.53 10.90 6.32
N SER A 396 11.83 10.66 6.04
CA SER A 396 12.75 11.76 5.70
C SER A 396 12.31 12.51 4.44
N LEU A 397 11.91 11.78 3.40
CA LEU A 397 11.42 12.38 2.16
C LEU A 397 10.09 13.12 2.36
N TYR A 398 9.16 12.55 3.14
CA TYR A 398 7.90 13.18 3.50
C TYR A 398 8.09 14.49 4.27
N LEU A 399 8.97 14.50 5.27
CA LEU A 399 9.26 15.71 6.05
C LEU A 399 9.95 16.77 5.20
N MET A 400 10.86 16.38 4.31
CA MET A 400 11.50 17.30 3.37
C MET A 400 10.50 17.86 2.34
N ALA A 401 9.64 17.01 1.79
CA ALA A 401 8.62 17.39 0.82
C ALA A 401 7.56 18.34 1.42
N SER A 402 7.03 18.00 2.59
CA SER A 402 6.03 18.84 3.28
C SER A 402 6.61 20.19 3.69
N PHE A 403 7.88 20.24 4.10
CA PHE A 403 8.58 21.49 4.36
C PHE A 403 8.81 22.31 3.08
N ALA A 404 9.23 21.67 1.99
CA ALA A 404 9.43 22.32 0.69
C ALA A 404 8.14 22.94 0.15
N LEU A 405 7.05 22.17 0.12
CA LEU A 405 5.75 22.66 -0.35
C LEU A 405 5.16 23.73 0.57
N SER A 406 5.32 23.59 1.89
CA SER A 406 4.93 24.63 2.84
C SER A 406 5.72 25.92 2.61
N SER A 407 7.01 25.83 2.23
CA SER A 407 7.85 26.99 1.90
C SER A 407 7.35 27.74 0.68
N ILE A 408 6.72 27.04 -0.30
CA ILE A 408 6.03 27.71 -1.41
C ILE A 408 4.85 28.51 -0.88
N SER A 409 3.94 27.89 -0.10
CA SER A 409 2.79 28.59 0.47
C SER A 409 3.19 29.79 1.34
N ILE A 410 4.24 29.63 2.17
CA ILE A 410 4.79 30.70 3.01
C ILE A 410 5.25 31.90 2.17
N ASN A 411 6.04 31.66 1.12
CA ASN A 411 6.62 32.74 0.33
C ASN A 411 5.60 33.37 -0.64
N THR A 412 4.76 32.55 -1.28
CA THR A 412 3.77 33.02 -2.26
C THR A 412 2.60 33.76 -1.63
N LEU A 413 2.17 33.36 -0.43
CA LEU A 413 1.01 33.93 0.26
C LEU A 413 1.41 34.77 1.49
N LEU A 414 2.72 35.00 1.68
CA LEU A 414 3.29 35.77 2.79
C LEU A 414 2.82 35.27 4.16
N LEU A 415 2.66 33.95 4.32
CA LEU A 415 2.16 33.36 5.55
C LEU A 415 3.24 33.34 6.63
N PRO A 416 2.88 33.48 7.92
CA PRO A 416 3.84 33.37 9.00
C PRO A 416 4.41 31.94 9.06
N THR A 417 5.74 31.81 9.00
CA THR A 417 6.45 30.52 8.89
C THR A 417 6.13 29.56 10.03
N LEU A 418 6.27 30.00 11.29
CA LEU A 418 6.09 29.13 12.45
C LEU A 418 4.67 28.53 12.53
N PRO A 419 3.57 29.31 12.44
CA PRO A 419 2.22 28.76 12.37
C PRO A 419 1.98 27.73 11.25
N VAL A 420 2.55 27.95 10.07
CA VAL A 420 2.40 27.00 8.93
C VAL A 420 3.15 25.69 9.20
N LEU A 421 4.29 25.75 9.89
CA LEU A 421 5.12 24.58 10.24
C LEU A 421 4.74 23.92 11.57
N THR A 422 3.77 24.43 12.32
CA THR A 422 3.31 23.79 13.56
C THR A 422 2.86 22.34 13.36
N PRO A 423 2.05 21.99 12.33
CA PRO A 423 1.72 20.58 12.06
C PRO A 423 2.94 19.73 11.73
N TRP A 424 3.95 20.28 11.04
CA TRP A 424 5.20 19.58 10.75
C TRP A 424 5.93 19.16 12.04
N LEU A 425 6.04 20.06 13.01
CA LEU A 425 6.62 19.76 14.33
C LEU A 425 5.78 18.72 15.09
N GLY A 426 4.45 18.82 15.01
CA GLY A 426 3.54 17.84 15.60
C GLY A 426 3.69 16.44 14.99
N ILE A 427 3.85 16.34 13.67
CA ILE A 427 4.10 15.05 12.98
C ILE A 427 5.42 14.46 13.46
N LEU A 428 6.50 15.26 13.49
CA LEU A 428 7.81 14.80 13.98
C LEU A 428 7.73 14.27 15.41
N GLY A 429 7.08 15.00 16.32
CA GLY A 429 6.91 14.52 17.69
C GLY A 429 6.00 13.31 17.81
N THR A 430 4.97 13.18 16.96
CA THR A 430 4.12 11.98 16.91
C THR A 430 4.93 10.75 16.50
N LEU A 431 5.85 10.88 15.54
CA LEU A 431 6.76 9.79 15.14
C LEU A 431 7.65 9.36 16.32
N LEU A 432 8.19 10.31 17.08
CA LEU A 432 9.00 10.01 18.27
C LEU A 432 8.19 9.30 19.36
N VAL A 433 6.95 9.74 19.61
CA VAL A 433 6.03 9.08 20.54
C VAL A 433 5.76 7.66 20.06
N MET A 434 5.42 7.44 18.78
CA MET A 434 5.17 6.10 18.25
C MET A 434 6.40 5.17 18.28
N ALA A 435 7.59 5.73 18.08
CA ALA A 435 8.85 4.99 18.09
C ALA A 435 9.38 4.67 19.50
N PHE A 436 8.76 5.23 20.55
CA PHE A 436 9.22 5.02 21.92
C PHE A 436 9.12 3.53 22.31
N PRO A 437 10.21 2.91 22.79
CA PRO A 437 10.28 1.45 22.91
C PRO A 437 9.62 0.88 24.17
N TRP A 438 9.27 1.70 25.17
CA TRP A 438 8.86 1.22 26.49
C TRP A 438 7.35 1.17 26.70
N TYR A 439 6.57 0.96 25.65
CA TYR A 439 5.13 0.72 25.82
C TYR A 439 4.87 -0.70 26.31
N PRO A 440 4.05 -0.88 27.36
CA PRO A 440 3.71 -2.21 27.86
C PRO A 440 2.84 -3.01 26.87
N ASP A 441 1.99 -2.32 26.09
CA ASP A 441 1.15 -2.91 25.06
C ASP A 441 0.69 -1.86 24.04
N GLY A 442 -0.03 -2.32 23.01
CA GLY A 442 -0.49 -1.47 21.92
C GLY A 442 -1.57 -0.47 22.30
N VAL A 443 -2.37 -0.78 23.33
CA VAL A 443 -3.42 0.09 23.83
C VAL A 443 -2.81 1.30 24.53
N VAL A 444 -1.84 1.08 25.42
CA VAL A 444 -1.12 2.16 26.10
C VAL A 444 -0.36 3.02 25.10
N ARG A 445 0.25 2.41 24.06
CA ARG A 445 0.86 3.16 22.96
C ARG A 445 -0.15 4.04 22.23
N ALA A 446 -1.31 3.49 21.85
CA ALA A 446 -2.36 4.26 21.18
C ALA A 446 -2.86 5.42 22.05
N LEU A 447 -3.14 5.18 23.33
CA LEU A 447 -3.53 6.21 24.29
C LEU A 447 -2.48 7.31 24.42
N SER A 448 -1.20 6.96 24.39
CA SER A 448 -0.09 7.93 24.46
C SER A 448 -0.02 8.79 23.20
N VAL A 449 -0.25 8.22 22.02
CA VAL A 449 -0.35 8.96 20.75
C VAL A 449 -1.57 9.91 20.77
N PHE A 450 -2.72 9.45 21.27
CA PHE A 450 -3.91 10.31 21.42
C PHE A 450 -3.68 11.43 22.43
N ALA A 451 -3.03 11.15 23.56
CA ALA A 451 -2.68 12.16 24.56
C ALA A 451 -1.73 13.21 23.96
N TYR A 452 -0.71 12.78 23.21
CA TYR A 452 0.19 13.69 22.50
C TYR A 452 -0.57 14.57 21.49
N ALA A 453 -1.44 13.98 20.67
CA ALA A 453 -2.25 14.72 19.71
C ALA A 453 -3.19 15.73 20.40
N PHE A 454 -3.81 15.34 21.52
CA PHE A 454 -4.63 16.22 22.35
C PHE A 454 -3.81 17.40 22.89
N CYS A 455 -2.59 17.17 23.40
CA CYS A 455 -1.68 18.23 23.84
C CYS A 455 -1.24 19.15 22.69
N CYS A 456 -1.11 18.64 21.47
CA CYS A 456 -0.74 19.42 20.30
C CYS A 456 -1.90 20.25 19.73
N ALA A 457 -3.16 19.83 19.93
CA ALA A 457 -4.33 20.46 19.32
C ALA A 457 -4.48 21.97 19.61
N PRO A 458 -4.26 22.48 20.85
CA PRO A 458 -4.27 23.92 21.11
C PRO A 458 -3.24 24.70 20.30
N PHE A 459 -2.04 24.15 20.10
CA PHE A 459 -0.99 24.80 19.30
C PHE A 459 -1.35 24.88 17.83
N VAL A 460 -1.95 23.81 17.29
CA VAL A 460 -2.47 23.79 15.92
C VAL A 460 -3.60 24.81 15.76
N TRP A 461 -4.52 24.88 16.73
CA TRP A 461 -5.62 25.85 16.72
C TRP A 461 -5.12 27.30 16.78
N VAL A 462 -4.20 27.61 17.68
CA VAL A 462 -3.57 28.95 17.76
C VAL A 462 -2.86 29.30 16.46
N SER A 463 -2.19 28.32 15.84
CA SER A 463 -1.51 28.51 14.56
C SER A 463 -2.50 28.80 13.43
N PHE A 464 -3.61 28.06 13.36
CA PHE A 464 -4.70 28.31 12.42
C PHE A 464 -5.31 29.72 12.59
N ARG A 465 -5.54 30.15 13.84
CA ARG A 465 -6.02 31.50 14.15
C ARG A 465 -5.02 32.58 13.73
N LYS A 466 -3.71 32.36 13.94
CA LYS A 466 -2.66 33.28 13.49
C LYS A 466 -2.57 33.39 11.97
N ILE A 467 -2.73 32.29 11.24
CA ILE A 467 -2.75 32.29 9.76
C ILE A 467 -3.95 33.10 9.26
N THR A 468 -5.14 32.80 9.78
CA THR A 468 -6.38 33.48 9.37
C THR A 468 -6.40 34.97 9.73
N SER A 469 -5.85 35.36 10.90
CA SER A 469 -5.70 36.77 11.27
C SER A 469 -4.67 37.49 10.41
N HIS A 470 -3.55 36.83 10.07
CA HIS A 470 -2.53 37.42 9.21
C HIS A 470 -3.06 37.66 7.80
N LEU A 471 -3.80 36.68 7.25
CA LEU A 471 -4.49 36.82 5.97
C LEU A 471 -5.51 37.97 5.99
N GLN A 472 -6.26 38.14 7.08
CA GLN A 472 -7.18 39.27 7.23
C GLN A 472 -6.44 40.62 7.12
N VAL A 473 -5.32 40.78 7.84
CA VAL A 473 -4.53 42.03 7.82
C VAL A 473 -3.94 42.29 6.42
N LEU A 474 -3.46 41.26 5.72
CA LEU A 474 -2.94 41.40 4.36
C LEU A 474 -4.02 41.86 3.38
N ILE A 475 -5.19 41.23 3.44
CA ILE A 475 -6.37 41.60 2.63
C ILE A 475 -6.78 43.05 2.91
N GLU A 476 -6.86 43.44 4.19
CA GLU A 476 -7.24 44.81 4.58
C GLU A 476 -6.24 45.84 4.06
N LYS A 477 -4.92 45.59 4.20
CA LYS A 477 -3.88 46.46 3.64
C LYS A 477 -4.03 46.62 2.13
N GLU A 478 -4.27 45.54 1.40
CA GLU A 478 -4.40 45.58 -0.06
C GLU A 478 -5.72 46.23 -0.53
N VAL A 479 -6.79 46.19 0.27
CA VAL A 479 -8.04 46.94 -0.01
C VAL A 479 -7.89 48.42 0.34
N LEU A 480 -7.12 48.77 1.38
CA LEU A 480 -6.92 50.15 1.82
C LEU A 480 -5.95 50.94 0.92
N PHE A 481 -4.89 50.29 0.40
CA PHE A 481 -3.87 50.97 -0.41
C PHE A 481 -4.39 51.56 -1.74
N PRO A 482 -5.26 50.89 -2.52
CA PRO A 482 -5.91 51.50 -3.68
C PRO A 482 -6.87 52.62 -3.28
N ARG A 483 -7.55 52.50 -2.12
CA ARG A 483 -8.46 53.55 -1.63
C ARG A 483 -7.71 54.84 -1.30
N LEU A 484 -6.51 54.77 -0.71
CA LEU A 484 -5.67 55.95 -0.50
C LEU A 484 -5.03 56.48 -1.79
N GLY A 485 -4.74 55.62 -2.76
CA GLY A 485 -4.23 56.02 -4.08
C GLY A 485 -5.23 56.82 -4.92
N ASP A 486 -6.53 56.53 -4.78
CA ASP A 486 -7.59 57.28 -5.47
C ASP A 486 -8.10 58.51 -4.68
N SER A 487 -7.78 58.61 -3.39
CA SER A 487 -8.14 59.76 -2.55
C SER A 487 -6.90 60.55 -2.12
N GLY A 488 -6.18 61.13 -3.07
CA GLY A 488 -5.03 61.95 -2.71
C GLY A 488 -4.28 62.56 -3.88
N VAL A 489 -4.80 63.68 -4.36
CA VAL A 489 -4.00 64.77 -4.93
C VAL A 489 -3.31 64.47 -6.27
N THR A 490 -4.03 64.75 -7.36
CA THR A 490 -3.48 65.69 -8.33
C THR A 490 -4.48 66.83 -8.47
N SER A 491 -4.29 67.86 -7.64
CA SER A 491 -4.72 69.21 -8.00
C SER A 491 -4.18 69.49 -9.39
N GLY A 492 -5.08 69.51 -10.38
CA GLY A 492 -4.77 70.06 -11.68
C GLY A 492 -4.36 71.52 -11.54
N PHE A 493 -3.65 71.99 -12.56
CA PHE A 493 -3.38 73.39 -12.87
C PHE A 493 -2.11 74.01 -12.28
N SER A 494 -0.94 73.45 -12.62
CA SER A 494 0.13 74.32 -13.12
C SER A 494 -0.14 74.59 -14.61
N LYS A 495 -0.86 75.67 -14.89
CA LYS A 495 -1.04 76.18 -16.26
C LYS A 495 0.29 76.72 -16.77
N LEU A 496 0.68 76.20 -17.93
CA LEU A 496 1.45 76.86 -18.99
C LEU A 496 1.37 78.40 -18.95
N TYR A 497 2.51 79.08 -18.75
CA TYR A 497 3.32 79.72 -19.79
C TYR A 497 4.63 80.24 -19.18
#